data_AF-A0A5C6AH61-F1
#
_entry.id   AF-A0A5C6AH61-F1
#
_cell.length_a   1.000
_cell.length_b   1.000
_cell.length_c   1.000
_cell.angle_alpha   90.00
_cell.angle_beta   90.00
_cell.angle_gamma   90.00
#
_symmetry.space_group_name_H-M   'P 1'
#
loop_
_entity.id
_entity.type
_entity.pdbx_description
1 polymer ?
#
loop_
_entity_poly.entity_id
_entity_poly.type
_entity_poly.pdbx_seq_one_letter_code
_entity_poly.pdbx_strand_id
1 'polypeptide(L)'
;MTTIIRATHLGFCFGVRDALKAAEQIERPEETAVYGELVHNAEVNQWLNSRRFETIAEAEREGLPARSQVMITAHGISQTRRDALIQAGKRLIDTTCPLVQRVHAAATKLAEQDHFVVVIGSRDHVEVQGITEDLPEGRWEVVSRVDEVSVYPAKKIGIVCQTTMPGEVAQACRDAIALSNPDACLRWINTICRPTKQRQSAIDALCAQTQLVIVVGGINSNNTRRLAQRCRTLGSVAYHVQSPRDIRGEWFDGVETVGLTAGTSTPDETIDAVQERIEQLTRSQHKVDDRRQWSNRQWSIYFRNNLADTPAVPWSRSPTLTPAESRAVIGSIKTFQLGESGEGKHLLACARSWIDTGGDPDYLDAAKLFLDEEHVHSDLLARFLRQENECLLHKQWSDGCFRFLRHLAGLRTSVSVLVTAEIMAQVYYLALFRATQSSTLRAICRRVMRDERSHVQFQQQQKNLLAQGWSSFRRRIVSLMERVLFEIACRIVWHDHRSVFESAKMNWNEFRNRSLRRWHAANRG
;
A
#
# COMPACT_ATOMS: atom_id res chain seq x y z
N MET A 1 -5.15 -5.83 16.02
CA MET A 1 -5.80 -4.67 15.38
C MET A 1 -4.94 -4.24 14.22
N THR A 2 -5.52 -4.22 13.02
CA THR A 2 -4.87 -3.64 11.84
C THR A 2 -4.81 -2.13 12.01
N THR A 3 -3.63 -1.55 11.88
CA THR A 3 -3.41 -0.10 11.96
C THR A 3 -3.65 0.50 10.58
N ILE A 4 -4.52 1.51 10.50
CA ILE A 4 -4.73 2.28 9.28
C ILE A 4 -3.88 3.54 9.35
N ILE A 5 -3.04 3.76 8.33
CA ILE A 5 -2.21 4.95 8.19
C ILE A 5 -2.76 5.73 7.01
N ARG A 6 -3.22 6.96 7.22
CA ARG A 6 -3.56 7.87 6.11
C ARG A 6 -2.28 8.47 5.54
N ALA A 7 -2.23 8.66 4.22
CA ALA A 7 -1.22 9.54 3.64
C ALA A 7 -1.33 10.93 4.29
N THR A 8 -0.21 11.61 4.53
CA THR A 8 -0.25 12.97 5.08
C THR A 8 -0.93 13.97 4.13
N HIS A 9 -0.97 13.64 2.84
CA HIS A 9 -1.67 14.39 1.81
C HIS A 9 -2.45 13.43 0.90
N LEU A 10 -3.79 13.50 0.93
CA LEU A 10 -4.72 12.73 0.09
C LEU A 10 -5.98 13.55 -0.21
N GLY A 11 -6.80 13.08 -1.16
CA GLY A 11 -8.10 13.70 -1.46
C GLY A 11 -7.98 15.07 -2.12
N PHE A 12 -9.04 15.88 -2.05
CA PHE A 12 -9.09 17.23 -2.59
C PHE A 12 -7.96 18.14 -2.08
N CYS A 13 -7.35 18.92 -2.98
CA CYS A 13 -6.43 20.00 -2.58
C CYS A 13 -7.22 21.19 -2.02
N PHE A 14 -6.54 22.14 -1.37
CA PHE A 14 -7.20 23.34 -0.85
C PHE A 14 -7.92 24.13 -1.95
N GLY A 15 -7.32 24.31 -3.14
CA GLY A 15 -7.95 25.06 -4.23
C GLY A 15 -9.26 24.43 -4.71
N VAL A 16 -9.35 23.09 -4.72
CA VAL A 16 -10.60 22.38 -5.01
C VAL A 16 -11.62 22.58 -3.89
N ARG A 17 -11.19 22.49 -2.63
CA ARG A 17 -12.08 22.71 -1.47
C ARG A 17 -12.64 24.12 -1.45
N ASP A 18 -11.83 25.11 -1.79
CA ASP A 18 -12.25 26.52 -1.84
C ASP A 18 -13.25 26.74 -2.97
N ALA A 19 -13.03 26.13 -4.15
CA ALA A 19 -13.96 26.19 -5.26
C ALA A 19 -15.32 25.52 -4.95
N LEU A 20 -15.30 24.37 -4.27
CA LEU A 20 -16.52 23.71 -3.80
C LEU A 20 -17.27 24.55 -2.77
N LYS A 21 -16.58 25.10 -1.77
CA LYS A 21 -17.19 26.00 -0.78
C LYS A 21 -17.79 27.25 -1.41
N ALA A 22 -17.11 27.81 -2.41
CA ALA A 22 -17.64 28.94 -3.17
C ALA A 22 -18.92 28.53 -3.92
N ALA A 23 -18.95 27.37 -4.59
CA ALA A 23 -20.17 26.85 -5.22
C ALA A 23 -21.30 26.61 -4.21
N GLU A 24 -20.98 26.13 -3.01
CA GLU A 24 -21.96 25.88 -1.94
C GLU A 24 -22.68 27.15 -1.48
N GLN A 25 -21.98 28.29 -1.51
CA GLN A 25 -22.45 29.61 -1.07
C GLN A 25 -23.22 30.39 -2.15
N ILE A 26 -23.32 29.88 -3.37
CA ILE A 26 -24.06 30.55 -4.44
C ILE A 26 -25.56 30.47 -4.16
N GLU A 27 -26.19 31.64 -3.99
CA GLU A 27 -27.61 31.77 -3.66
C GLU A 27 -28.56 31.38 -4.81
N ARG A 28 -28.13 31.61 -6.06
CA ARG A 28 -28.91 31.32 -7.28
C ARG A 28 -28.16 30.39 -8.25
N PRO A 29 -28.02 29.10 -7.91
CA PRO A 29 -27.37 28.13 -8.78
C PRO A 29 -27.98 28.04 -10.18
N GLU A 30 -29.31 28.19 -10.29
CA GLU A 30 -30.04 28.21 -11.55
C GLU A 30 -29.74 29.43 -12.43
N GLU A 31 -29.11 30.47 -11.92
CA GLU A 31 -28.62 31.61 -12.70
C GLU A 31 -27.11 31.51 -13.00
N THR A 32 -26.48 30.39 -12.65
CA THR A 32 -25.02 30.23 -12.70
C THR A 32 -24.60 29.11 -13.65
N ALA A 33 -23.69 29.44 -14.58
CA ALA A 33 -22.96 28.48 -15.39
C ALA A 33 -21.57 28.21 -14.79
N VAL A 34 -21.24 26.95 -14.54
CA VAL A 34 -19.89 26.49 -14.20
C VAL A 34 -19.11 26.34 -15.50
N TYR A 35 -18.01 27.08 -15.62
CA TYR A 35 -17.27 27.23 -16.86
C TYR A 35 -16.18 26.15 -17.01
N GLY A 36 -16.62 24.94 -17.33
CA GLY A 36 -15.79 23.72 -17.35
C GLY A 36 -16.21 22.74 -16.25
N GLU A 37 -15.36 21.75 -16.00
CA GLU A 37 -15.55 20.85 -14.86
C GLU A 37 -14.98 21.49 -13.59
N LEU A 38 -15.84 21.72 -12.59
CA LEU A 38 -15.40 22.27 -11.30
C LEU A 38 -14.31 21.38 -10.68
N VAL A 39 -14.51 20.07 -10.79
CA VAL A 39 -13.53 19.01 -10.56
C VAL A 39 -13.86 17.82 -11.45
N HIS A 40 -12.84 17.04 -11.82
CA HIS A 40 -13.02 15.75 -12.49
C HIS A 40 -13.56 14.67 -11.53
N ASN A 41 -14.79 14.84 -11.03
CA ASN A 41 -15.48 13.91 -10.13
C ASN A 41 -16.99 13.83 -10.46
N ALA A 42 -17.48 12.62 -10.67
CA ALA A 42 -18.87 12.37 -11.05
C ALA A 42 -19.90 12.74 -9.95
N GLU A 43 -19.56 12.54 -8.68
CA GLU A 43 -20.44 12.88 -7.55
C GLU A 43 -20.58 14.41 -7.41
N VAL A 44 -19.49 15.15 -7.62
CA VAL A 44 -19.56 16.63 -7.66
C VAL A 44 -20.38 17.11 -8.85
N ASN A 45 -20.21 16.52 -10.03
CA ASN A 45 -21.01 16.87 -11.20
C ASN A 45 -22.50 16.58 -10.95
N GLN A 46 -22.83 15.45 -10.31
CA GLN A 46 -24.19 15.12 -9.92
C GLN A 46 -24.74 16.11 -8.88
N TRP A 47 -23.92 16.53 -7.91
CA TRP A 47 -24.29 17.53 -6.92
C TRP A 47 -24.57 18.89 -7.56
N LEU A 48 -23.72 19.36 -8.47
CA LEU A 48 -23.93 20.60 -9.24
C LEU A 48 -25.25 20.54 -10.03
N ASN A 49 -25.48 19.45 -10.75
CA ASN A 49 -26.71 19.24 -11.51
C ASN A 49 -27.95 19.21 -10.61
N SER A 50 -27.87 18.55 -9.44
CA SER A 50 -28.97 18.50 -8.46
C SER A 50 -29.34 19.87 -7.92
N ARG A 51 -28.37 20.78 -7.86
CA ARG A 51 -28.57 22.20 -7.49
C ARG A 51 -28.97 23.08 -8.66
N ARG A 52 -29.08 22.55 -9.88
CA ARG A 52 -29.48 23.26 -11.11
C ARG A 52 -28.43 24.21 -11.71
N PHE A 53 -27.16 24.02 -11.39
CA PHE A 53 -26.09 24.66 -12.15
C PHE A 53 -26.11 24.21 -13.61
N GLU A 54 -25.79 25.12 -14.53
CA GLU A 54 -25.45 24.76 -15.91
C GLU A 54 -23.96 24.43 -15.96
N THR A 55 -23.57 23.23 -16.41
CA THR A 55 -22.15 22.88 -16.57
C THR A 55 -21.78 23.03 -18.04
N ILE A 56 -20.87 23.95 -18.36
CA ILE A 56 -20.32 24.10 -19.71
C ILE A 56 -19.20 23.07 -19.89
N ALA A 57 -19.28 22.24 -20.91
CA ALA A 57 -18.23 21.27 -21.20
C ALA A 57 -16.92 21.98 -21.57
N GLU A 58 -15.77 21.37 -21.24
CA GLU A 58 -14.46 21.99 -21.53
C GLU A 58 -14.28 22.34 -23.02
N ALA A 59 -14.80 21.48 -23.92
CA ALA A 59 -14.76 21.70 -25.37
C ALA A 59 -15.69 22.84 -25.87
N GLU A 60 -16.64 23.29 -25.05
CA GLU A 60 -17.65 24.30 -25.40
C GLU A 60 -17.34 25.66 -24.75
N ARG A 61 -16.20 25.78 -24.07
CA ARG A 61 -15.75 27.01 -23.40
C ARG A 61 -15.44 28.15 -24.36
N GLU A 62 -15.53 27.96 -25.68
CA GLU A 62 -15.43 29.07 -26.62
C GLU A 62 -16.71 29.91 -26.70
N GLY A 63 -17.86 29.31 -26.41
CA GLY A 63 -19.15 30.00 -26.42
C GLY A 63 -19.37 30.91 -25.21
N LEU A 64 -20.32 31.85 -25.36
CA LEU A 64 -20.87 32.62 -24.24
C LEU A 64 -21.92 31.76 -23.52
N PRO A 65 -21.81 31.54 -22.20
CA PRO A 65 -22.81 30.81 -21.44
C PRO A 65 -24.19 31.49 -21.53
N ALA A 66 -25.27 30.71 -21.47
CA ALA A 66 -26.62 31.29 -21.47
C ALA A 66 -26.92 32.08 -20.17
N ARG A 67 -26.40 31.59 -19.04
CA ARG A 67 -26.64 32.15 -17.70
C ARG A 67 -26.00 33.52 -17.49
N SER A 68 -26.57 34.30 -16.58
CA SER A 68 -26.10 35.65 -16.23
C SER A 68 -24.86 35.62 -15.33
N GLN A 69 -24.69 34.58 -14.51
CA GLN A 69 -23.51 34.36 -13.69
C GLN A 69 -22.63 33.26 -14.27
N VAL A 70 -21.32 33.45 -14.21
CA VAL A 70 -20.33 32.48 -14.68
C VAL A 70 -19.32 32.21 -13.57
N MET A 71 -19.28 30.97 -13.11
CA MET A 71 -18.32 30.49 -12.13
C MET A 71 -17.09 29.92 -12.85
N ILE A 72 -15.95 30.58 -12.68
CA ILE A 72 -14.66 30.13 -13.21
C ILE A 72 -14.13 29.04 -12.28
N THR A 73 -13.73 27.91 -12.83
CA THR A 73 -13.25 26.75 -12.06
C THR A 73 -11.85 26.97 -11.49
N ALA A 74 -11.39 26.06 -10.62
CA ALA A 74 -10.07 26.16 -10.00
C ALA A 74 -8.89 26.17 -10.99
N HIS A 75 -9.10 25.68 -12.22
CA HIS A 75 -8.12 25.68 -13.31
C HIS A 75 -7.94 27.04 -13.99
N GLY A 76 -8.85 27.98 -13.72
CA GLY A 76 -8.80 29.33 -14.28
C GLY A 76 -9.18 29.43 -15.76
N ILE A 77 -9.20 30.69 -16.20
CA ILE A 77 -9.35 31.14 -17.58
C ILE A 77 -8.36 32.27 -17.82
N SER A 78 -8.04 32.53 -19.08
CA SER A 78 -7.24 33.67 -19.53
C SER A 78 -7.89 35.01 -19.20
N GLN A 79 -7.09 36.07 -19.17
CA GLN A 79 -7.59 37.44 -19.03
C GLN A 79 -8.43 37.84 -20.25
N THR A 80 -7.98 37.45 -21.46
CA THR A 80 -8.75 37.65 -22.69
C THR A 80 -10.18 37.10 -22.57
N ARG A 81 -10.32 35.88 -22.02
CA ARG A 81 -11.63 35.26 -21.81
C ARG A 81 -12.44 35.93 -20.71
N ARG A 82 -11.80 36.39 -19.63
CA ARG A 82 -12.47 37.15 -18.55
C ARG A 82 -13.11 38.41 -19.10
N ASP A 83 -12.35 39.17 -19.89
CA ASP A 83 -12.80 40.42 -20.46
C ASP A 83 -13.95 40.20 -21.43
N ALA A 84 -13.88 39.16 -22.27
CA ALA A 84 -14.98 38.79 -23.17
C ALA A 84 -16.29 38.46 -22.42
N LEU A 85 -16.21 37.73 -21.31
CA LEU A 85 -17.39 37.43 -20.49
C LEU A 85 -17.96 38.67 -19.80
N ILE A 86 -17.11 39.55 -19.26
CA ILE A 86 -17.53 40.81 -18.63
C ILE A 86 -18.20 41.73 -19.68
N GLN A 87 -17.60 41.87 -20.86
CA GLN A 87 -18.15 42.66 -21.97
C GLN A 87 -19.51 42.11 -22.45
N ALA A 88 -19.71 40.79 -22.36
CA ALA A 88 -21.00 40.15 -22.61
C ALA A 88 -22.01 40.28 -21.45
N GLY A 89 -21.73 41.11 -20.44
CA GLY A 89 -22.63 41.39 -19.31
C GLY A 89 -22.69 40.27 -18.27
N LYS A 90 -21.73 39.35 -18.24
CA LYS A 90 -21.70 38.24 -17.27
C LYS A 90 -21.13 38.70 -15.92
N ARG A 91 -21.75 38.24 -14.84
CA ARG A 91 -21.18 38.37 -13.48
C ARG A 91 -20.25 37.19 -13.20
N LEU A 92 -18.98 37.47 -12.99
CA LEU A 92 -17.97 36.44 -12.73
C LEU A 92 -17.89 36.08 -11.24
N ILE A 93 -17.84 34.78 -10.96
CA ILE A 93 -17.48 34.21 -9.65
C ILE A 93 -16.16 33.46 -9.86
N ASP A 94 -15.05 34.08 -9.48
CA ASP A 94 -13.73 33.50 -9.74
C ASP A 94 -13.27 32.59 -8.61
N THR A 95 -13.17 31.29 -8.90
CA THR A 95 -12.62 30.29 -7.96
C THR A 95 -11.25 29.76 -8.38
N THR A 96 -10.56 30.47 -9.28
CA THR A 96 -9.22 30.09 -9.74
C THR A 96 -8.29 29.89 -8.54
N CYS A 97 -7.61 28.75 -8.53
CA CYS A 97 -6.65 28.45 -7.46
C CYS A 97 -5.53 29.51 -7.43
N PRO A 98 -5.16 30.07 -6.27
CA PRO A 98 -4.06 31.05 -6.17
C PRO A 98 -2.71 30.53 -6.69
N LEU A 99 -2.54 29.20 -6.78
CA LEU A 99 -1.35 28.58 -7.37
C LEU A 99 -1.36 28.66 -8.90
N VAL A 100 -2.54 28.56 -9.51
CA VAL A 100 -2.75 28.71 -10.94
C VAL A 100 -2.58 30.18 -11.34
N GLN A 101 -3.16 31.12 -10.58
CA GLN A 101 -2.94 32.56 -10.78
C GLN A 101 -1.45 32.93 -10.78
N ARG A 102 -0.65 32.29 -9.92
CA ARG A 102 0.81 32.46 -9.93
C ARG A 102 1.49 31.96 -11.21
N VAL A 103 0.95 30.94 -11.87
CA VAL A 103 1.49 30.45 -13.15
C VAL A 103 1.20 31.44 -14.26
N HIS A 104 -0.03 31.96 -14.35
CA HIS A 104 -0.37 33.04 -15.28
C HIS A 104 0.57 34.24 -15.08
N ALA A 105 0.68 34.76 -13.86
CA ALA A 105 1.54 35.90 -13.56
C ALA A 105 3.03 35.63 -13.90
N ALA A 106 3.51 34.41 -13.69
CA ALA A 106 4.87 34.04 -14.06
C ALA A 106 5.08 33.99 -15.59
N ALA A 107 4.13 33.41 -16.32
CA ALA A 107 4.18 33.31 -17.78
C ALA A 107 4.10 34.69 -18.43
N THR A 108 3.14 35.53 -18.02
CA THR A 108 3.00 36.92 -18.50
C THR A 108 4.26 37.72 -18.22
N LYS A 109 4.81 37.64 -17.00
CA LYS A 109 6.04 38.35 -16.64
C LYS A 109 7.25 37.91 -17.49
N LEU A 110 7.35 36.63 -17.87
CA LEU A 110 8.41 36.16 -18.75
C LEU A 110 8.25 36.73 -20.17
N ALA A 111 7.02 36.77 -20.68
CA ALA A 111 6.70 37.37 -21.97
C ALA A 111 6.99 38.89 -21.99
N GLU A 112 6.59 39.63 -20.95
CA GLU A 112 6.92 41.06 -20.78
C GLU A 112 8.43 41.31 -20.73
N GLN A 113 9.22 40.33 -20.29
CA GLN A 113 10.69 40.37 -20.27
C GLN A 113 11.34 39.85 -21.57
N ASP A 114 10.55 39.72 -22.64
CA ASP A 114 10.96 39.27 -23.98
C ASP A 114 11.57 37.86 -24.01
N HIS A 115 11.08 36.97 -23.14
CA HIS A 115 11.40 35.55 -23.22
C HIS A 115 10.45 34.86 -24.19
N PHE A 116 10.96 33.89 -24.96
CA PHE A 116 10.13 32.86 -25.56
C PHE A 116 9.66 31.91 -24.45
N VAL A 117 8.35 31.78 -24.25
CA VAL A 117 7.79 31.08 -23.09
C VAL A 117 7.50 29.62 -23.43
N VAL A 118 8.19 28.68 -22.78
CA VAL A 118 7.89 27.25 -22.89
C VAL A 118 7.07 26.83 -21.67
N VAL A 119 5.85 26.33 -21.89
CA VAL A 119 5.00 25.77 -20.85
C VAL A 119 5.16 24.26 -20.86
N ILE A 120 5.73 23.70 -19.79
CA ILE A 120 5.77 22.25 -19.61
C ILE A 120 4.43 21.77 -19.05
N GLY A 121 3.63 21.12 -19.88
CA GLY A 121 2.27 20.70 -19.57
C GLY A 121 1.57 20.06 -20.77
N SER A 122 0.33 19.63 -20.57
CA SER A 122 -0.49 19.09 -21.66
C SER A 122 -1.19 20.22 -22.43
N ARG A 123 -0.98 20.30 -23.75
CA ARG A 123 -1.57 21.35 -24.61
C ARG A 123 -3.10 21.41 -24.54
N ASP A 124 -3.74 20.24 -24.45
CA ASP A 124 -5.20 20.14 -24.40
C ASP A 124 -5.79 20.39 -22.99
N HIS A 125 -4.94 20.64 -21.99
CA HIS A 125 -5.40 20.87 -20.63
C HIS A 125 -5.81 22.33 -20.43
N VAL A 126 -6.98 22.56 -19.86
CA VAL A 126 -7.59 23.90 -19.75
C VAL A 126 -6.77 24.91 -18.95
N GLU A 127 -6.05 24.45 -17.93
CA GLU A 127 -5.05 25.29 -17.22
C GLU A 127 -3.97 25.82 -18.17
N VAL A 128 -3.47 24.98 -19.08
CA VAL A 128 -2.42 25.36 -20.04
C VAL A 128 -2.98 26.28 -21.11
N GLN A 129 -4.16 25.97 -21.65
CA GLN A 129 -4.86 26.82 -22.62
C GLN A 129 -5.08 28.23 -22.07
N GLY A 130 -5.56 28.33 -20.82
CA GLY A 130 -5.75 29.61 -20.14
C GLY A 130 -4.45 30.42 -19.99
N ILE A 131 -3.32 29.76 -19.74
CA ILE A 131 -2.00 30.42 -19.68
C ILE A 131 -1.60 30.92 -21.06
N THR A 132 -1.71 30.09 -22.10
CA THR A 132 -1.18 30.38 -23.44
C THR A 132 -2.01 31.40 -24.21
N GLU A 133 -3.32 31.52 -23.93
CA GLU A 133 -4.22 32.48 -24.58
C GLU A 133 -3.86 33.95 -24.26
N ASP A 134 -3.18 34.20 -23.14
CA ASP A 134 -2.68 35.55 -22.78
C ASP A 134 -1.24 35.80 -23.27
N LEU A 135 -0.58 34.84 -23.93
CA LEU A 135 0.80 34.98 -24.40
C LEU A 135 0.84 35.49 -25.86
N PRO A 136 1.85 36.32 -26.21
CA PRO A 136 1.97 36.82 -27.57
C PRO A 136 2.11 35.70 -28.60
N GLU A 137 1.37 35.80 -29.70
CA GLU A 137 1.39 34.81 -30.78
C GLU A 137 2.81 34.57 -31.32
N GLY A 138 3.15 33.31 -31.57
CA GLY A 138 4.48 32.92 -32.06
C GLY A 138 5.63 33.06 -31.05
N ARG A 139 5.35 33.42 -29.78
CA ARG A 139 6.36 33.60 -28.72
C ARG A 139 6.27 32.57 -27.59
N TRP A 140 5.59 31.46 -27.82
CA TRP A 140 5.47 30.39 -26.83
C TRP A 140 5.36 29.01 -27.46
N GLU A 141 5.62 27.98 -26.65
CA GLU A 141 5.43 26.56 -27.01
C GLU A 141 4.95 25.76 -25.80
N VAL A 142 4.20 24.68 -26.04
CA VAL A 142 3.82 23.69 -25.01
C VAL A 142 4.49 22.36 -25.28
N VAL A 143 5.17 21.82 -24.28
CA VAL A 143 5.76 20.48 -24.32
C VAL A 143 5.36 19.66 -23.10
N SER A 144 5.00 18.40 -23.29
CA SER A 144 4.59 17.48 -22.24
C SER A 144 5.63 16.37 -22.00
N ARG A 145 6.55 16.18 -22.95
CA ARG A 145 7.57 15.12 -22.96
C ARG A 145 8.88 15.62 -23.59
N VAL A 146 9.96 14.88 -23.33
CA VAL A 146 11.32 15.21 -23.79
C VAL A 146 11.43 15.19 -25.32
N ASP A 147 10.74 14.27 -25.98
CA ASP A 147 10.73 14.11 -27.44
C ASP A 147 10.00 15.24 -28.18
N GLU A 148 9.23 16.07 -27.48
CA GLU A 148 8.55 17.24 -28.04
C GLU A 148 9.43 18.51 -27.98
N VAL A 149 10.58 18.45 -27.30
CA VAL A 149 11.49 19.59 -27.15
C VAL A 149 12.22 19.86 -28.46
N SER A 150 12.19 21.12 -28.90
CA SER A 150 12.83 21.58 -30.12
C SER A 150 13.83 22.70 -29.85
N VAL A 151 14.50 23.15 -30.92
CA VAL A 151 15.29 24.39 -30.90
C VAL A 151 14.33 25.56 -31.09
N TYR A 152 14.33 26.50 -30.15
CA TYR A 152 13.45 27.66 -30.17
C TYR A 152 14.19 28.88 -30.73
N PRO A 153 13.57 29.69 -31.60
CA PRO A 153 14.21 30.83 -32.25
C PRO A 153 14.31 32.05 -31.30
N ALA A 154 14.95 31.90 -30.13
CA ALA A 154 15.05 32.96 -29.14
C ALA A 154 16.33 32.87 -28.28
N LYS A 155 16.92 34.03 -27.99
CA LYS A 155 18.07 34.16 -27.08
C LYS A 155 17.71 34.12 -25.60
N LYS A 156 16.43 34.28 -25.27
CA LYS A 156 15.89 34.21 -23.91
C LYS A 156 14.72 33.24 -23.91
N ILE A 157 14.78 32.22 -23.07
CA ILE A 157 13.71 31.23 -22.94
C ILE A 157 13.26 31.20 -21.49
N GLY A 158 11.98 31.44 -21.28
CA GLY A 158 11.33 31.39 -19.99
C GLY A 158 10.55 30.10 -19.89
N ILE A 159 10.68 29.38 -18.78
CA ILE A 159 10.02 28.08 -18.63
C ILE A 159 9.14 28.10 -17.39
N VAL A 160 7.87 27.72 -17.57
CA VAL A 160 6.90 27.48 -16.51
C VAL A 160 6.34 26.06 -16.66
N CYS A 161 5.67 25.56 -15.63
CA CYS A 161 5.02 24.26 -15.61
C CYS A 161 3.53 24.39 -15.29
N GLN A 162 2.72 23.51 -15.89
CA GLN A 162 1.40 23.21 -15.37
C GLN A 162 1.51 22.69 -13.92
N THR A 163 0.63 23.16 -13.03
CA THR A 163 0.72 22.98 -11.57
C THR A 163 0.71 21.52 -11.12
N THR A 164 0.17 20.63 -11.95
CA THR A 164 -0.01 19.20 -11.71
C THR A 164 1.03 18.32 -12.41
N MET A 165 2.04 18.89 -13.10
CA MET A 165 3.04 18.07 -13.78
C MET A 165 3.89 17.22 -12.83
N PRO A 166 4.23 15.97 -13.22
CA PRO A 166 5.24 15.19 -12.52
C PRO A 166 6.59 15.92 -12.51
N GLY A 167 7.22 16.02 -11.32
CA GLY A 167 8.47 16.75 -11.16
C GLY A 167 9.63 16.20 -11.99
N GLU A 168 9.70 14.87 -12.14
CA GLU A 168 10.71 14.19 -12.95
C GLU A 168 10.58 14.52 -14.45
N VAL A 169 9.36 14.53 -14.98
CA VAL A 169 9.09 14.87 -16.38
C VAL A 169 9.45 16.34 -16.64
N ALA A 170 9.05 17.23 -15.74
CA ALA A 170 9.35 18.65 -15.87
C ALA A 170 10.86 18.94 -15.82
N GLN A 171 11.61 18.23 -14.96
CA GLN A 171 13.08 18.33 -14.92
C GLN A 171 13.71 17.79 -16.21
N ALA A 172 13.28 16.62 -16.69
CA ALA A 172 13.80 16.04 -17.92
C ALA A 172 13.56 16.95 -19.14
N CYS A 173 12.36 17.53 -19.26
CA CYS A 173 12.05 18.50 -20.31
C CYS A 173 12.90 19.77 -20.18
N ARG A 174 13.07 20.31 -18.97
CA ARG A 174 13.98 21.46 -18.74
C ARG A 174 15.40 21.17 -19.22
N ASP A 175 15.92 20.01 -18.87
CA ASP A 175 17.30 19.62 -19.21
C ASP A 175 17.46 19.43 -20.72
N ALA A 176 16.46 18.85 -21.39
CA ALA A 176 16.40 18.76 -22.83
C ALA A 176 16.32 20.15 -23.50
N ILE A 177 15.54 21.08 -22.95
CA ILE A 177 15.45 22.47 -23.47
C ILE A 177 16.82 23.14 -23.38
N ALA A 178 17.53 22.96 -22.26
CA ALA A 178 18.89 23.48 -22.07
C ALA A 178 19.88 22.88 -23.06
N LEU A 179 19.80 21.58 -23.30
CA LEU A 179 20.69 20.89 -24.23
C LEU A 179 20.43 21.30 -25.69
N SER A 180 19.18 21.44 -26.10
CA SER A 180 18.81 21.83 -27.46
C SER A 180 19.02 23.32 -27.75
N ASN A 181 19.15 24.15 -26.71
CA ASN A 181 19.26 25.61 -26.85
C ASN A 181 20.48 26.15 -26.06
N PRO A 182 21.72 25.71 -26.37
CA PRO A 182 22.90 26.00 -25.56
C PRO A 182 23.27 27.49 -25.50
N ASP A 183 22.91 28.27 -26.53
CA ASP A 183 23.17 29.72 -26.62
C ASP A 183 22.07 30.57 -25.98
N ALA A 184 20.99 29.97 -25.50
CA ALA A 184 19.85 30.68 -24.92
C ALA A 184 20.03 30.93 -23.41
N CYS A 185 19.69 32.13 -22.97
CA CYS A 185 19.53 32.44 -21.55
C CYS A 185 18.25 31.81 -21.02
N LEU A 186 18.38 30.75 -20.21
CA LEU A 186 17.25 30.05 -19.63
C LEU A 186 16.82 30.64 -18.29
N ARG A 187 15.53 30.93 -18.16
CA ARG A 187 14.89 31.30 -16.90
C ARG A 187 13.81 30.29 -16.53
N TRP A 188 14.12 29.43 -15.57
CA TRP A 188 13.21 28.40 -15.06
C TRP A 188 12.42 28.90 -13.83
N ILE A 189 11.10 28.88 -13.92
CA ILE A 189 10.21 29.13 -12.78
C ILE A 189 9.40 27.85 -12.53
N ASN A 190 9.81 27.07 -11.52
CA ASN A 190 9.10 25.83 -11.16
C ASN A 190 7.72 26.15 -10.54
N THR A 191 6.69 26.19 -11.37
CA THR A 191 5.32 26.47 -10.96
C THR A 191 4.51 25.22 -10.59
N ILE A 192 5.15 24.03 -10.56
CA ILE A 192 4.52 22.82 -10.00
C ILE A 192 4.19 23.07 -8.54
N CYS A 193 2.91 22.90 -8.20
CA CYS A 193 2.43 23.35 -6.92
C CYS A 193 2.92 22.46 -5.76
N ARG A 194 3.05 23.07 -4.57
CA ARG A 194 3.48 22.36 -3.36
C ARG A 194 2.58 21.14 -3.03
N PRO A 195 1.24 21.22 -3.13
CA PRO A 195 0.37 20.06 -2.94
C PRO A 195 0.69 18.87 -3.86
N THR A 196 1.05 19.10 -5.13
CA THR A 196 1.45 18.03 -6.06
C THR A 196 2.72 17.33 -5.56
N LYS A 197 3.76 18.09 -5.19
CA LYS A 197 5.01 17.55 -4.67
C LYS A 197 4.82 16.80 -3.34
N GLN A 198 4.04 17.39 -2.44
CA GLN A 198 3.71 16.83 -1.13
C GLN A 198 2.97 15.50 -1.23
N ARG A 199 2.05 15.35 -2.19
CA ARG A 199 1.36 14.07 -2.43
C ARG A 199 2.31 12.97 -2.89
N GLN A 200 3.25 13.28 -3.79
CA GLN A 200 4.25 12.31 -4.24
C GLN A 200 5.08 11.79 -3.05
N SER A 201 5.62 12.69 -2.24
CA SER A 201 6.36 12.32 -1.03
C SER A 201 5.50 11.58 0.00
N ALA A 202 4.21 11.94 0.14
CA ALA A 202 3.29 11.26 1.05
C ALA A 202 3.03 9.81 0.64
N ILE A 203 2.92 9.52 -0.65
CA ILE A 203 2.73 8.16 -1.18
C ILE A 203 3.98 7.32 -0.93
N ASP A 204 5.16 7.88 -1.19
CA ASP A 204 6.42 7.16 -1.00
C ASP A 204 6.61 6.80 0.49
N ALA A 205 6.31 7.75 1.39
CA ALA A 205 6.35 7.53 2.84
C ALA A 205 5.27 6.54 3.31
N LEU A 206 4.07 6.56 2.72
CA LEU A 206 2.99 5.64 3.04
C LEU A 206 3.38 4.21 2.67
N CYS A 207 3.83 3.99 1.44
CA CYS A 207 4.22 2.68 0.93
C CYS A 207 5.35 2.05 1.76
N ALA A 208 6.28 2.87 2.28
CA ALA A 208 7.37 2.39 3.13
C ALA A 208 6.91 1.86 4.50
N GLN A 209 5.71 2.20 4.95
CA GLN A 209 5.19 1.90 6.30
C GLN A 209 4.04 0.88 6.30
N THR A 210 3.54 0.49 5.12
CA THR A 210 2.30 -0.27 4.98
C THR A 210 2.51 -1.53 4.16
N GLN A 211 1.84 -2.63 4.54
CA GLN A 211 1.90 -3.89 3.78
C GLN A 211 0.92 -3.90 2.59
N LEU A 212 -0.15 -3.10 2.70
CA LEU A 212 -1.21 -2.93 1.72
C LEU A 212 -1.59 -1.45 1.63
N VAL A 213 -1.89 -0.95 0.44
CA VAL A 213 -2.42 0.41 0.23
C VAL A 213 -3.79 0.34 -0.45
N ILE A 214 -4.78 1.01 0.14
CA ILE A 214 -6.08 1.28 -0.48
C ILE A 214 -6.03 2.68 -1.09
N VAL A 215 -6.24 2.76 -2.39
CA VAL A 215 -6.25 4.00 -3.19
C VAL A 215 -7.69 4.30 -3.57
N VAL A 216 -8.28 5.33 -2.95
CA VAL A 216 -9.68 5.70 -3.16
C VAL A 216 -9.80 6.67 -4.34
N GLY A 217 -10.76 6.44 -5.23
CA GLY A 217 -11.17 7.40 -6.25
C GLY A 217 -11.92 6.75 -7.41
N GLY A 218 -12.51 7.55 -8.29
CA GLY A 218 -13.32 7.03 -9.40
C GLY A 218 -12.55 6.09 -10.32
N ILE A 219 -13.20 5.03 -10.79
CA ILE A 219 -12.54 4.00 -11.63
C ILE A 219 -11.93 4.57 -12.92
N ASN A 220 -12.48 5.67 -13.45
CA ASN A 220 -12.02 6.37 -14.65
C ASN A 220 -10.99 7.47 -14.40
N SER A 221 -10.63 7.75 -13.13
CA SER A 221 -9.66 8.77 -12.80
C SER A 221 -8.24 8.33 -13.17
N ASN A 222 -7.67 8.91 -14.23
CA ASN A 222 -6.29 8.65 -14.64
C ASN A 222 -5.29 8.96 -13.51
N ASN A 223 -5.52 10.05 -12.76
CA ASN A 223 -4.72 10.38 -11.59
C ASN A 223 -4.78 9.27 -10.53
N THR A 224 -5.98 8.78 -10.19
CA THR A 224 -6.14 7.71 -9.19
C THR A 224 -5.50 6.39 -9.66
N ARG A 225 -5.64 6.04 -10.93
CA ARG A 225 -4.96 4.89 -11.54
C ARG A 225 -3.44 5.03 -11.46
N ARG A 226 -2.89 6.22 -11.77
CA ARG A 226 -1.46 6.51 -11.65
C ARG A 226 -0.98 6.43 -10.20
N LEU A 227 -1.78 6.87 -9.23
CA LEU A 227 -1.48 6.72 -7.79
C LEU A 227 -1.37 5.25 -7.40
N ALA A 228 -2.36 4.43 -7.79
CA ALA A 228 -2.34 2.99 -7.54
C ALA A 228 -1.14 2.31 -8.23
N GLN A 229 -0.85 2.69 -9.47
CA GLN A 229 0.31 2.17 -10.19
C GLN A 229 1.62 2.55 -9.51
N ARG A 230 1.77 3.79 -9.03
CA ARG A 230 2.96 4.23 -8.28
C ARG A 230 3.15 3.40 -7.02
N CYS A 231 2.09 3.13 -6.26
CA CYS A 231 2.16 2.28 -5.07
C CYS A 231 2.67 0.86 -5.42
N ARG A 232 2.22 0.30 -6.55
CA ARG A 232 2.69 -1.01 -7.05
C ARG A 232 4.15 -0.97 -7.49
N THR A 233 4.57 0.08 -8.20
CA THR A 233 5.97 0.27 -8.61
C THR A 233 6.90 0.39 -7.40
N LEU A 234 6.43 0.97 -6.29
CA LEU A 234 7.14 1.03 -5.01
C LEU A 234 7.10 -0.29 -4.23
N GLY A 235 6.55 -1.36 -4.80
CA GLY A 235 6.53 -2.70 -4.22
C GLY A 235 5.42 -2.96 -3.19
N SER A 236 4.46 -2.05 -3.05
CA SER A 236 3.27 -2.25 -2.21
C SER A 236 2.14 -2.96 -2.97
N VAL A 237 1.38 -3.81 -2.28
CA VAL A 237 0.08 -4.27 -2.81
C VAL A 237 -0.85 -3.07 -2.79
N ALA A 238 -1.47 -2.74 -3.91
CA ALA A 238 -2.37 -1.58 -4.00
C ALA A 238 -3.68 -1.90 -4.72
N TYR A 239 -4.79 -1.68 -4.02
CA TYR A 239 -6.15 -1.79 -4.57
C TYR A 239 -6.72 -0.41 -4.83
N HIS A 240 -7.20 -0.19 -6.05
CA HIS A 240 -7.97 0.99 -6.42
C HIS A 240 -9.45 0.68 -6.14
N VAL A 241 -10.06 1.46 -5.26
CA VAL A 241 -11.48 1.35 -4.89
C VAL A 241 -12.19 2.66 -5.15
N GLN A 242 -13.46 2.61 -5.53
CA GLN A 242 -14.29 3.79 -5.70
C GLN A 242 -15.15 4.04 -4.46
N SER A 243 -15.58 2.98 -3.79
CA SER A 243 -16.52 3.05 -2.67
C SER A 243 -16.23 1.99 -1.61
N PRO A 244 -16.86 2.07 -0.43
CA PRO A 244 -16.77 1.03 0.59
C PRO A 244 -17.18 -0.36 0.10
N ARG A 245 -18.03 -0.45 -0.93
CA ARG A 245 -18.54 -1.73 -1.46
C ARG A 245 -17.46 -2.52 -2.20
N ASP A 246 -16.44 -1.84 -2.70
CA ASP A 246 -15.35 -2.47 -3.43
C ASP A 246 -14.35 -3.14 -2.50
N ILE A 247 -14.40 -2.82 -1.20
CA ILE A 247 -13.50 -3.36 -0.19
C ILE A 247 -13.88 -4.80 0.13
N ARG A 248 -12.91 -5.71 -0.06
CA ARG A 248 -13.06 -7.12 0.24
C ARG A 248 -12.30 -7.52 1.51
N GLY A 249 -12.89 -8.41 2.31
CA GLY A 249 -12.35 -8.78 3.62
C GLY A 249 -11.00 -9.49 3.52
N GLU A 250 -10.88 -10.41 2.56
CA GLU A 250 -9.72 -11.25 2.33
C GLU A 250 -8.43 -10.46 2.03
N TRP A 251 -8.54 -9.19 1.64
CA TRP A 251 -7.38 -8.31 1.43
C TRP A 251 -6.61 -8.02 2.72
N PHE A 252 -7.26 -8.14 3.88
CA PHE A 252 -6.70 -7.76 5.16
C PHE A 252 -6.18 -8.95 5.99
N ASP A 253 -6.24 -10.16 5.45
CA ASP A 253 -5.73 -11.36 6.14
C ASP A 253 -4.22 -11.28 6.33
N GLY A 254 -3.76 -11.37 7.59
CA GLY A 254 -2.34 -11.24 7.94
C GLY A 254 -1.76 -9.82 7.80
N VAL A 255 -2.59 -8.81 7.50
CA VAL A 255 -2.16 -7.41 7.34
C VAL A 255 -2.24 -6.67 8.67
N GLU A 256 -1.08 -6.27 9.19
CA GLU A 256 -0.94 -5.43 10.38
C GLU A 256 -1.09 -3.94 10.06
N THR A 257 -0.61 -3.47 8.90
CA THR A 257 -0.66 -2.05 8.51
C THR A 257 -1.24 -1.83 7.11
N VAL A 258 -2.32 -1.03 7.03
CA VAL A 258 -2.98 -0.63 5.80
C VAL A 258 -2.77 0.86 5.57
N GLY A 259 -2.23 1.23 4.41
CA GLY A 259 -2.17 2.58 3.93
C GLY A 259 -3.49 2.99 3.28
N LEU A 260 -3.94 4.21 3.55
CA LEU A 260 -5.10 4.81 2.90
C LEU A 260 -4.67 6.11 2.21
N THR A 261 -4.89 6.17 0.90
CA THR A 261 -4.67 7.38 0.09
C THR A 261 -5.83 7.57 -0.87
N ALA A 262 -5.90 8.72 -1.52
CA ALA A 262 -7.01 9.05 -2.41
C ALA A 262 -6.60 9.99 -3.53
N GLY A 263 -7.32 9.87 -4.65
CA GLY A 263 -7.21 10.74 -5.80
C GLY A 263 -7.46 12.20 -5.45
N THR A 264 -6.89 13.10 -6.25
CA THR A 264 -7.08 14.56 -6.09
C THR A 264 -8.52 15.02 -6.28
N SER A 265 -9.36 14.15 -6.83
CA SER A 265 -10.78 14.40 -7.06
C SER A 265 -11.68 13.56 -6.14
N THR A 266 -11.18 12.99 -5.05
CA THR A 266 -11.96 12.16 -4.12
C THR A 266 -12.40 12.98 -2.89
N PRO A 267 -13.71 13.01 -2.57
CA PRO A 267 -14.25 13.66 -1.36
C PRO A 267 -13.78 13.00 -0.06
N ASP A 268 -13.73 13.78 1.02
CA ASP A 268 -13.32 13.27 2.34
C ASP A 268 -14.32 12.25 2.88
N GLU A 269 -15.61 12.45 2.62
CA GLU A 269 -16.69 11.57 3.04
C GLU A 269 -16.51 10.17 2.45
N THR A 270 -16.09 10.08 1.19
CA THR A 270 -15.81 8.80 0.51
C THR A 270 -14.57 8.11 1.10
N ILE A 271 -13.55 8.89 1.46
CA ILE A 271 -12.33 8.38 2.12
C ILE A 271 -12.67 7.84 3.51
N ASP A 272 -13.44 8.60 4.28
CA ASP A 272 -13.87 8.26 5.64
C ASP A 272 -14.74 7.00 5.63
N ALA A 273 -15.72 6.92 4.71
CA ALA A 273 -16.56 5.73 4.57
C ALA A 273 -15.75 4.47 4.19
N VAL A 274 -14.73 4.62 3.34
CA VAL A 274 -13.82 3.50 3.03
C VAL A 274 -13.01 3.10 4.25
N GLN A 275 -12.49 4.06 5.02
CA GLN A 275 -11.79 3.75 6.26
C GLN A 275 -12.68 3.00 7.24
N GLU A 276 -13.89 3.50 7.50
CA GLU A 276 -14.85 2.85 8.38
C GLU A 276 -15.12 1.41 7.97
N ARG A 277 -15.23 1.14 6.66
CA ARG A 277 -15.41 -0.21 6.14
C ARG A 277 -14.20 -1.10 6.39
N ILE A 278 -12.97 -0.59 6.21
CA ILE A 278 -11.74 -1.32 6.53
C ILE A 278 -11.71 -1.63 8.03
N GLU A 279 -12.05 -0.66 8.89
CA GLU A 279 -12.12 -0.87 10.34
C GLU A 279 -13.16 -1.92 10.72
N GLN A 280 -14.35 -1.90 10.10
CA GLN A 280 -15.39 -2.91 10.34
C GLN A 280 -14.91 -4.31 9.96
N LEU A 281 -14.27 -4.48 8.80
CA LEU A 281 -13.79 -5.78 8.32
C LEU A 281 -12.63 -6.30 9.17
N THR A 282 -11.67 -5.44 9.49
CA THR A 282 -10.51 -5.80 10.31
C THR A 282 -10.89 -6.06 11.77
N ARG A 283 -11.89 -5.35 12.33
CA ARG A 283 -12.49 -5.69 13.64
C ARG A 283 -13.27 -7.01 13.58
N SER A 284 -13.93 -7.29 12.46
CA SER A 284 -14.69 -8.55 12.27
C SER A 284 -13.77 -9.75 12.09
N GLN A 285 -12.61 -9.62 11.44
CA GLN A 285 -11.53 -10.63 11.43
C GLN A 285 -10.86 -10.85 12.80
N HIS A 286 -11.14 -9.98 13.78
CA HIS A 286 -10.75 -10.19 15.18
C HIS A 286 -11.93 -10.68 16.05
N LYS A 287 -13.17 -10.66 15.54
CA LYS A 287 -14.38 -11.19 16.23
C LYS A 287 -14.81 -12.54 15.69
N VAL A 288 -14.56 -12.82 14.42
CA VAL A 288 -14.65 -14.14 13.82
C VAL A 288 -13.27 -14.76 13.97
N ASP A 289 -13.21 -15.81 14.80
CA ASP A 289 -12.10 -16.77 14.92
C ASP A 289 -11.01 -16.60 15.99
N ASP A 290 -11.22 -15.83 17.05
CA ASP A 290 -10.39 -15.94 18.29
C ASP A 290 -11.13 -16.60 19.47
N ARG A 291 -12.41 -16.97 19.29
CA ARG A 291 -13.26 -17.56 20.36
C ARG A 291 -14.05 -18.80 19.95
N ARG A 292 -13.99 -19.23 18.69
CA ARG A 292 -14.70 -20.44 18.24
C ARG A 292 -13.75 -21.61 18.45
N GLN A 293 -14.02 -22.43 19.45
CA GLN A 293 -13.30 -23.69 19.63
C GLN A 293 -13.74 -24.65 18.51
N TRP A 294 -12.84 -25.00 17.60
CA TRP A 294 -13.15 -25.86 16.44
C TRP A 294 -12.86 -27.32 16.77
N SER A 295 -13.73 -28.27 16.46
CA SER A 295 -13.35 -29.69 16.61
C SER A 295 -12.16 -30.04 15.70
N ASN A 296 -11.43 -31.12 16.02
CA ASN A 296 -10.34 -31.58 15.16
C ASN A 296 -10.81 -31.88 13.73
N ARG A 297 -12.04 -32.37 13.56
CA ARG A 297 -12.68 -32.53 12.25
C ARG A 297 -12.82 -31.22 11.47
N GLN A 298 -13.15 -30.11 12.16
CA GLN A 298 -13.24 -28.79 11.52
C GLN A 298 -11.86 -28.30 11.09
N TRP A 299 -10.83 -28.53 11.90
CA TRP A 299 -9.44 -28.26 11.53
C TRP A 299 -9.00 -29.08 10.30
N SER A 300 -9.34 -30.37 10.21
CA SER A 300 -9.09 -31.17 9.01
C SER A 300 -9.74 -30.57 7.76
N ILE A 301 -10.99 -30.11 7.86
CA ILE A 301 -11.68 -29.47 6.73
C ILE A 301 -10.97 -28.17 6.34
N TYR A 302 -10.58 -27.36 7.30
CA TYR A 302 -9.83 -26.12 7.06
C TYR A 302 -8.52 -26.37 6.33
N PHE A 303 -7.65 -27.25 6.84
CA PHE A 303 -6.34 -27.51 6.23
C PHE A 303 -6.48 -28.08 4.82
N ARG A 304 -7.45 -28.98 4.61
CA ARG A 304 -7.75 -29.52 3.28
C ARG A 304 -8.17 -28.43 2.31
N ASN A 305 -9.02 -27.50 2.74
CA ASN A 305 -9.44 -26.37 1.91
C ASN A 305 -8.29 -25.39 1.67
N ASN A 306 -7.45 -25.11 2.66
CA ASN A 306 -6.32 -24.18 2.50
C ASN A 306 -5.27 -24.72 1.52
N LEU A 307 -5.00 -26.03 1.57
CA LEU A 307 -4.15 -26.72 0.60
C LEU A 307 -4.75 -26.66 -0.83
N ALA A 308 -6.07 -26.75 -0.97
CA ALA A 308 -6.75 -26.67 -2.25
C ALA A 308 -6.85 -25.23 -2.82
N ASP A 309 -7.11 -24.24 -1.97
CA ASP A 309 -7.35 -22.84 -2.33
C ASP A 309 -6.12 -21.96 -2.05
N THR A 310 -5.03 -22.37 -2.67
CA THR A 310 -3.71 -21.78 -2.45
C THR A 310 -3.43 -20.66 -3.46
N PRO A 311 -3.16 -19.42 -3.01
CA PRO A 311 -2.76 -18.34 -3.92
C PRO A 311 -1.43 -18.64 -4.62
N ALA A 312 -1.37 -18.39 -5.94
CA ALA A 312 -0.17 -18.61 -6.72
C ALA A 312 0.96 -17.63 -6.34
N VAL A 313 2.16 -18.16 -6.10
CA VAL A 313 3.38 -17.34 -5.94
C VAL A 313 3.88 -16.94 -7.34
N PRO A 314 4.14 -15.65 -7.59
CA PRO A 314 4.63 -15.18 -8.88
C PRO A 314 6.11 -15.55 -9.06
N TRP A 315 6.39 -16.56 -9.88
CA TRP A 315 7.75 -17.00 -10.21
C TRP A 315 8.25 -16.29 -11.48
N SER A 316 8.65 -15.02 -11.39
CA SER A 316 9.19 -14.26 -12.53
C SER A 316 10.57 -14.76 -13.00
N ARG A 317 10.91 -14.58 -14.29
CA ARG A 317 12.09 -15.15 -14.97
C ARG A 317 13.46 -14.47 -14.72
N SER A 318 13.59 -13.52 -13.79
CA SER A 318 14.86 -12.82 -13.54
C SER A 318 15.16 -12.68 -12.04
N PRO A 319 16.44 -12.73 -11.61
CA PRO A 319 16.83 -12.70 -10.21
C PRO A 319 16.36 -11.40 -9.55
N THR A 320 15.80 -11.54 -8.35
CA THR A 320 15.09 -10.45 -7.65
C THR A 320 15.86 -9.89 -6.48
N LEU A 321 16.84 -10.62 -5.95
CA LEU A 321 17.67 -10.16 -4.84
C LEU A 321 18.90 -9.42 -5.36
N THR A 322 19.12 -8.22 -4.83
CA THR A 322 20.40 -7.53 -4.97
C THR A 322 21.50 -8.29 -4.20
N PRO A 323 22.79 -8.11 -4.53
CA PRO A 323 23.88 -8.75 -3.79
C PRO A 323 23.89 -8.41 -2.29
N ALA A 324 23.40 -7.22 -1.91
CA ALA A 324 23.27 -6.82 -0.52
C ALA A 324 22.15 -7.59 0.19
N GLU A 325 20.99 -7.73 -0.44
CA GLU A 325 19.88 -8.52 0.09
C GLU A 325 20.24 -9.99 0.19
N SER A 326 20.86 -10.56 -0.85
CA SER A 326 21.29 -11.96 -0.86
C SER A 326 22.16 -12.30 0.35
N ARG A 327 23.20 -11.49 0.62
CA ARG A 327 24.03 -11.64 1.83
C ARG A 327 23.26 -11.53 3.14
N ALA A 328 22.23 -10.70 3.18
CA ALA A 328 21.43 -10.51 4.38
C ALA A 328 20.48 -11.68 4.66
N VAL A 329 19.85 -12.24 3.63
CA VAL A 329 18.69 -13.14 3.80
C VAL A 329 18.96 -14.61 3.48
N ILE A 330 19.85 -14.95 2.55
CA ILE A 330 19.96 -16.32 2.03
C ILE A 330 20.34 -17.34 3.11
N GLY A 331 21.35 -17.05 3.93
CA GLY A 331 21.76 -17.95 5.02
C GLY A 331 20.61 -18.23 5.98
N SER A 332 19.86 -17.19 6.31
CA SER A 332 18.69 -17.25 7.18
C SER A 332 17.52 -18.04 6.56
N ILE A 333 17.25 -17.87 5.26
CA ILE A 333 16.22 -18.62 4.55
C ILE A 333 16.54 -20.12 4.55
N LYS A 334 17.81 -20.49 4.33
CA LYS A 334 18.22 -21.90 4.35
C LYS A 334 17.97 -22.56 5.71
N THR A 335 18.24 -21.83 6.79
CA THR A 335 17.95 -22.29 8.15
C THR A 335 16.46 -22.52 8.38
N PHE A 336 15.62 -21.55 8.04
CA PHE A 336 14.17 -21.67 8.23
C PHE A 336 13.61 -22.79 7.35
N GLN A 337 14.00 -22.87 6.08
CA GLN A 337 13.60 -23.97 5.20
C GLN A 337 13.87 -25.36 5.80
N LEU A 338 15.02 -25.55 6.45
CA LEU A 338 15.32 -26.80 7.14
C LEU A 338 14.42 -27.02 8.36
N GLY A 339 14.09 -25.97 9.11
CA GLY A 339 13.16 -26.02 10.25
C GLY A 339 11.72 -26.38 9.85
N GLU A 340 11.21 -25.80 8.76
CA GLU A 340 9.88 -26.07 8.18
C GLU A 340 9.74 -27.53 7.71
N SER A 341 10.85 -28.19 7.39
CA SER A 341 10.87 -29.62 7.04
C SER A 341 10.83 -30.57 8.26
N GLY A 342 10.62 -30.01 9.46
CA GLY A 342 10.77 -30.68 10.75
C GLY A 342 9.99 -32.00 10.89
N GLU A 343 10.67 -33.03 11.40
CA GLU A 343 10.24 -34.43 11.36
C GLU A 343 8.85 -34.70 12.00
N GLY A 344 7.80 -34.74 11.17
CA GLY A 344 6.41 -34.97 11.59
C GLY A 344 6.13 -36.37 12.16
N LYS A 345 7.02 -37.35 11.90
CA LYS A 345 6.87 -38.74 12.37
C LYS A 345 6.71 -38.85 13.88
N HIS A 346 7.48 -38.07 14.65
CA HIS A 346 7.40 -38.09 16.11
C HIS A 346 6.08 -37.50 16.61
N LEU A 347 5.64 -36.37 16.05
CA LEU A 347 4.35 -35.76 16.38
C LEU A 347 3.20 -36.75 16.13
N LEU A 348 3.20 -37.40 14.97
CA LEU A 348 2.18 -38.39 14.61
C LEU A 348 2.24 -39.64 15.49
N ALA A 349 3.43 -40.08 15.91
CA ALA A 349 3.58 -41.19 16.86
C ALA A 349 3.01 -40.85 18.24
N CYS A 350 3.32 -39.66 18.76
CA CYS A 350 2.72 -39.15 20.00
C CYS A 350 1.20 -38.98 19.88
N ALA A 351 0.70 -38.50 18.74
CA ALA A 351 -0.72 -38.37 18.47
C ALA A 351 -1.44 -39.73 18.51
N ARG A 352 -0.87 -40.76 17.87
CA ARG A 352 -1.41 -42.14 17.92
C ARG A 352 -1.46 -42.68 19.35
N SER A 353 -0.35 -42.57 20.08
CA SER A 353 -0.31 -43.03 21.48
C SER A 353 -1.33 -42.32 22.36
N TRP A 354 -1.61 -41.04 22.12
CA TRP A 354 -2.66 -40.30 22.84
C TRP A 354 -4.06 -40.79 22.47
N ILE A 355 -4.33 -41.05 21.20
CA ILE A 355 -5.60 -41.63 20.72
C ILE A 355 -5.84 -43.00 21.35
N ASP A 356 -4.82 -43.85 21.43
CA ASP A 356 -4.92 -45.17 22.07
C ASP A 356 -5.32 -45.09 23.56
N THR A 357 -5.05 -43.95 24.21
CA THR A 357 -5.45 -43.67 25.61
C THR A 357 -6.79 -42.95 25.75
N GLY A 358 -7.60 -42.89 24.69
CA GLY A 358 -8.91 -42.24 24.68
C GLY A 358 -8.90 -40.78 24.20
N GLY A 359 -7.85 -40.37 23.49
CA GLY A 359 -7.78 -39.07 22.81
C GLY A 359 -8.72 -38.96 21.61
N ASP A 360 -8.86 -37.75 21.07
CA ASP A 360 -9.72 -37.47 19.92
C ASP A 360 -9.14 -38.09 18.63
N PRO A 361 -9.83 -39.05 17.99
CA PRO A 361 -9.33 -39.73 16.80
C PRO A 361 -9.16 -38.80 15.60
N ASP A 362 -9.92 -37.71 15.51
CA ASP A 362 -9.86 -36.76 14.39
C ASP A 362 -8.57 -35.93 14.42
N TYR A 363 -7.86 -35.87 15.56
CA TYR A 363 -6.61 -35.11 15.69
C TYR A 363 -5.51 -35.63 14.75
N LEU A 364 -5.45 -36.96 14.53
CA LEU A 364 -4.42 -37.53 13.68
C LEU A 364 -4.54 -37.08 12.21
N ASP A 365 -5.77 -36.90 11.72
CA ASP A 365 -6.03 -36.39 10.37
C ASP A 365 -5.66 -34.91 10.27
N ALA A 366 -6.11 -34.09 11.23
CA ALA A 366 -5.79 -32.67 11.26
C ALA A 366 -4.27 -32.42 11.37
N ALA A 367 -3.57 -33.20 12.21
CA ALA A 367 -2.12 -33.09 12.37
C ALA A 367 -1.35 -33.49 11.11
N LYS A 368 -1.85 -34.46 10.32
CA LYS A 368 -1.23 -34.80 9.02
C LYS A 368 -1.39 -33.67 8.01
N LEU A 369 -2.60 -33.12 7.89
CA LEU A 369 -2.88 -32.03 6.94
C LEU A 369 -2.13 -30.75 7.31
N PHE A 370 -1.97 -30.46 8.61
CA PHE A 370 -1.07 -29.42 9.10
C PHE A 370 0.38 -29.65 8.63
N LEU A 371 0.93 -30.86 8.82
CA LEU A 371 2.29 -31.18 8.36
C LEU A 371 2.45 -31.10 6.84
N ASP A 372 1.41 -31.44 6.08
CA ASP A 372 1.41 -31.29 4.63
C ASP A 372 1.50 -29.81 4.22
N GLU A 373 0.86 -28.92 4.96
CA GLU A 373 0.95 -27.47 4.74
C GLU A 373 2.33 -26.89 5.09
N GLU A 374 2.93 -27.31 6.21
CA GLU A 374 4.31 -26.96 6.59
C GLU A 374 5.31 -27.40 5.50
N HIS A 375 5.12 -28.60 4.92
CA HIS A 375 5.93 -29.06 3.79
C HIS A 375 5.80 -28.15 2.57
N VAL A 376 4.61 -27.59 2.30
CA VAL A 376 4.43 -26.62 1.22
C VAL A 376 5.26 -25.36 1.49
N HIS A 377 5.33 -24.88 2.73
CA HIS A 377 6.17 -23.72 3.08
C HIS A 377 7.66 -24.01 2.83
N SER A 378 8.13 -25.17 3.29
CA SER A 378 9.49 -25.66 3.00
C SER A 378 9.76 -25.73 1.49
N ASP A 379 8.84 -26.28 0.70
CA ASP A 379 8.99 -26.41 -0.75
C ASP A 379 9.03 -25.06 -1.48
N LEU A 380 8.25 -24.08 -1.03
CA LEU A 380 8.30 -22.72 -1.55
C LEU A 380 9.68 -22.09 -1.33
N LEU A 381 10.22 -22.21 -0.11
CA LEU A 381 11.56 -21.69 0.19
C LEU A 381 12.65 -22.44 -0.57
N ALA A 382 12.55 -23.77 -0.66
CA ALA A 382 13.50 -24.58 -1.42
C ALA A 382 13.51 -24.22 -2.91
N ARG A 383 12.33 -24.01 -3.49
CA ARG A 383 12.20 -23.54 -4.88
C ARG A 383 12.79 -22.14 -5.07
N PHE A 384 12.56 -21.23 -4.11
CA PHE A 384 13.15 -19.90 -4.13
C PHE A 384 14.69 -19.95 -4.07
N LEU A 385 15.26 -20.74 -3.16
CA LEU A 385 16.72 -20.92 -3.05
C LEU A 385 17.33 -21.49 -4.35
N ARG A 386 16.68 -22.48 -4.96
CA ARG A 386 17.12 -23.02 -6.27
C ARG A 386 17.09 -21.96 -7.37
N GLN A 387 16.10 -21.06 -7.37
CA GLN A 387 16.03 -19.96 -8.34
C GLN A 387 17.18 -18.95 -8.16
N GLU A 388 17.63 -18.73 -6.93
CA GLU A 388 18.78 -17.88 -6.62
C GLU A 388 20.13 -18.64 -6.73
N ASN A 389 20.12 -19.85 -7.31
CA ASN A 389 21.29 -20.75 -7.47
C ASN A 389 21.96 -21.16 -6.15
N GLU A 390 21.18 -21.29 -5.09
CA GLU A 390 21.68 -21.62 -3.75
C GLU A 390 21.37 -23.06 -3.34
N CYS A 391 22.34 -23.73 -2.71
CA CYS A 391 22.15 -25.07 -2.16
C CYS A 391 21.37 -25.05 -0.84
N LEU A 392 20.55 -26.08 -0.61
CA LEU A 392 19.84 -26.29 0.65
C LEU A 392 20.81 -26.70 1.76
N LEU A 393 20.48 -26.35 3.02
CA LEU A 393 21.20 -26.86 4.19
C LEU A 393 20.70 -28.25 4.56
N HIS A 394 21.61 -29.13 4.99
CA HIS A 394 21.28 -30.49 5.41
C HIS A 394 21.30 -30.68 6.93
N LYS A 395 22.01 -29.82 7.68
CA LYS A 395 22.14 -29.88 9.14
C LYS A 395 22.32 -28.49 9.74
N GLN A 396 21.63 -28.22 10.84
CA GLN A 396 21.85 -27.05 11.68
C GLN A 396 21.66 -27.39 13.16
N TRP A 397 22.47 -26.76 14.01
CA TRP A 397 22.50 -27.06 15.45
C TRP A 397 21.21 -26.63 16.16
N SER A 398 20.64 -25.46 15.83
CA SER A 398 19.42 -24.96 16.45
C SER A 398 18.20 -25.82 16.10
N ASP A 399 18.07 -26.29 14.86
CA ASP A 399 17.09 -27.32 14.46
C ASP A 399 17.29 -28.63 15.25
N GLY A 400 18.53 -29.09 15.41
CA GLY A 400 18.86 -30.22 16.28
C GLY A 400 18.39 -30.04 17.74
N CYS A 401 18.53 -28.84 18.31
CA CYS A 401 18.02 -28.51 19.64
C CYS A 401 16.48 -28.55 19.71
N PHE A 402 15.78 -27.95 18.74
CA PHE A 402 14.31 -27.98 18.70
C PHE A 402 13.78 -29.42 18.53
N ARG A 403 14.43 -30.24 17.71
CA ARG A 403 14.10 -31.67 17.56
C ARG A 403 14.31 -32.41 18.87
N PHE A 404 15.47 -32.25 19.51
CA PHE A 404 15.74 -32.88 20.80
C PHE A 404 14.68 -32.52 21.85
N LEU A 405 14.33 -31.23 21.97
CA LEU A 405 13.31 -30.75 22.92
C LEU A 405 11.92 -31.36 22.65
N ARG A 406 11.56 -31.58 21.39
CA ARG A 406 10.30 -32.23 20.99
C ARG A 406 10.21 -33.68 21.50
N HIS A 407 11.34 -34.38 21.58
CA HIS A 407 11.36 -35.81 21.95
C HIS A 407 11.33 -36.08 23.45
N LEU A 408 11.46 -35.06 24.30
CA LEU A 408 11.71 -35.26 25.74
C LEU A 408 10.48 -35.67 26.57
N ALA A 409 9.24 -35.32 26.20
CA ALA A 409 8.13 -35.40 27.15
C ALA A 409 6.72 -35.50 26.53
N GLY A 410 6.56 -36.26 25.44
CA GLY A 410 5.25 -36.64 24.88
C GLY A 410 4.50 -35.52 24.14
N LEU A 411 3.25 -35.81 23.74
CA LEU A 411 2.50 -35.00 22.77
C LEU A 411 2.39 -33.52 23.14
N ARG A 412 2.07 -33.21 24.41
CA ARG A 412 1.93 -31.80 24.84
C ARG A 412 3.21 -31.01 24.66
N THR A 413 4.34 -31.58 25.07
CA THR A 413 5.64 -30.90 24.97
C THR A 413 5.99 -30.68 23.51
N SER A 414 5.74 -31.66 22.65
CA SER A 414 5.89 -31.53 21.20
C SER A 414 5.08 -30.37 20.64
N VAL A 415 3.80 -30.27 21.02
CA VAL A 415 2.92 -29.17 20.62
C VAL A 415 3.42 -27.81 21.17
N SER A 416 3.87 -27.74 22.42
CA SER A 416 4.40 -26.48 23.00
C SER A 416 5.64 -25.97 22.29
N VAL A 417 6.52 -26.87 21.84
CA VAL A 417 7.69 -26.53 21.03
C VAL A 417 7.27 -26.04 19.64
N LEU A 418 6.25 -26.65 19.02
CA LEU A 418 5.71 -26.21 17.72
C LEU A 418 5.10 -24.81 17.80
N VAL A 419 4.23 -24.55 18.78
CA VAL A 419 3.67 -23.19 19.00
C VAL A 419 4.78 -22.14 19.15
N THR A 420 5.88 -22.51 19.81
CA THR A 420 7.02 -21.61 19.95
C THR A 420 7.67 -21.33 18.58
N ALA A 421 7.90 -22.36 17.78
CA ALA A 421 8.47 -22.24 16.44
C ALA A 421 7.58 -21.39 15.52
N GLU A 422 6.28 -21.65 15.48
CA GLU A 422 5.30 -20.92 14.66
C GLU A 422 5.20 -19.43 15.05
N ILE A 423 5.21 -19.11 16.35
CA ILE A 423 5.28 -17.71 16.80
C ILE A 423 6.59 -17.04 16.34
N MET A 424 7.72 -17.76 16.38
CA MET A 424 8.99 -17.23 15.87
C MET A 424 8.94 -17.02 14.37
N ALA A 425 8.38 -17.97 13.62
CA ALA A 425 8.19 -17.91 12.19
C ALA A 425 7.38 -16.66 11.79
N GLN A 426 6.25 -16.38 12.43
CA GLN A 426 5.46 -15.16 12.15
C GLN A 426 6.27 -13.86 12.25
N VAL A 427 7.10 -13.72 13.30
CA VAL A 427 7.92 -12.51 13.50
C VAL A 427 9.11 -12.49 12.54
N TYR A 428 9.68 -13.66 12.26
CA TYR A 428 10.76 -13.83 11.30
C TYR A 428 10.32 -13.49 9.87
N TYR A 429 9.23 -14.07 9.37
CA TYR A 429 8.76 -13.81 8.01
C TYR A 429 8.31 -12.36 7.82
N LEU A 430 7.85 -11.68 8.88
CA LEU A 430 7.63 -10.24 8.85
C LEU A 430 8.94 -9.45 8.67
N ALA A 431 10.00 -9.84 9.38
CA ALA A 431 11.32 -9.23 9.21
C ALA A 431 11.88 -9.52 7.81
N LEU A 432 11.78 -10.78 7.35
CA LEU A 432 12.22 -11.19 6.02
C LEU A 432 11.49 -10.43 4.91
N PHE A 433 10.18 -10.23 5.04
CA PHE A 433 9.37 -9.42 4.12
C PHE A 433 9.88 -7.97 4.02
N ARG A 434 10.29 -7.37 5.15
CA ARG A 434 10.85 -6.01 5.20
C ARG A 434 12.28 -5.93 4.68
N ALA A 435 13.06 -6.99 4.86
CA ALA A 435 14.48 -7.06 4.51
C ALA A 435 14.75 -7.24 3.01
N THR A 436 13.72 -7.48 2.19
CA THR A 436 13.84 -7.74 0.75
C THR A 436 12.85 -6.94 -0.07
N GLN A 437 13.21 -6.58 -1.31
CA GLN A 437 12.34 -6.05 -2.36
C GLN A 437 11.87 -7.12 -3.35
N SER A 438 12.32 -8.37 -3.20
CA SER A 438 11.91 -9.47 -4.08
C SER A 438 10.39 -9.71 -3.99
N SER A 439 9.70 -9.56 -5.12
CA SER A 439 8.25 -9.82 -5.21
C SER A 439 7.90 -11.27 -4.90
N THR A 440 8.74 -12.21 -5.34
CA THR A 440 8.59 -13.65 -5.09
C THR A 440 8.75 -13.96 -3.61
N LEU A 441 9.85 -13.51 -3.00
CA LEU A 441 10.12 -13.77 -1.58
C LEU A 441 9.07 -13.11 -0.68
N ARG A 442 8.64 -11.89 -1.00
CA ARG A 442 7.54 -11.21 -0.30
C ARG A 442 6.20 -11.93 -0.44
N ALA A 443 5.94 -12.58 -1.58
CA ALA A 443 4.73 -13.38 -1.76
C ALA A 443 4.79 -14.67 -0.93
N ILE A 444 5.95 -15.34 -0.86
CA ILE A 444 6.17 -16.49 0.02
C ILE A 444 5.96 -16.09 1.48
N CYS A 445 6.61 -15.03 1.96
CA CYS A 445 6.47 -14.55 3.34
C CYS A 445 5.02 -14.26 3.72
N ARG A 446 4.26 -13.61 2.82
CA ARG A 446 2.82 -13.33 3.05
C ARG A 446 2.00 -14.59 3.21
N ARG A 447 2.26 -15.60 2.37
CA ARG A 447 1.57 -16.88 2.46
C ARG A 447 1.88 -17.58 3.78
N VAL A 448 3.16 -17.74 4.12
CA VAL A 448 3.55 -18.41 5.37
C VAL A 448 2.95 -17.67 6.57
N MET A 449 3.08 -16.35 6.66
CA MET A 449 2.47 -15.56 7.75
C MET A 449 0.94 -15.71 7.87
N ARG A 450 0.22 -15.95 6.76
CA ARG A 450 -1.23 -16.20 6.77
C ARG A 450 -1.51 -17.54 7.45
N ASP A 451 -0.83 -18.58 6.98
CA ASP A 451 -1.08 -19.97 7.37
C ASP A 451 -0.66 -20.20 8.85
N GLU A 452 0.49 -19.64 9.25
CA GLU A 452 1.05 -19.66 10.61
C GLU A 452 0.11 -19.16 11.70
N ARG A 453 -0.83 -18.26 11.37
CA ARG A 453 -1.81 -17.78 12.36
C ARG A 453 -2.77 -18.89 12.76
N SER A 454 -3.24 -19.64 11.77
CA SER A 454 -4.16 -20.76 11.96
C SER A 454 -3.45 -21.95 12.60
N HIS A 455 -2.17 -22.15 12.30
CA HIS A 455 -1.33 -23.14 12.97
C HIS A 455 -1.25 -22.90 14.47
N VAL A 456 -0.94 -21.66 14.88
CA VAL A 456 -0.82 -21.33 16.31
C VAL A 456 -2.15 -21.57 17.04
N GLN A 457 -3.27 -21.24 16.40
CA GLN A 457 -4.61 -21.47 16.96
C GLN A 457 -4.93 -22.96 17.08
N PHE A 458 -4.66 -23.75 16.04
CA PHE A 458 -4.82 -25.20 16.05
C PHE A 458 -4.04 -25.83 17.19
N GLN A 459 -2.74 -25.53 17.30
CA GLN A 459 -1.86 -26.08 18.32
C GLN A 459 -2.20 -25.57 19.73
N GLN A 460 -2.55 -24.29 19.89
CA GLN A 460 -3.04 -23.73 21.16
C GLN A 460 -4.27 -24.50 21.66
N GLN A 461 -5.20 -24.81 20.76
CA GLN A 461 -6.38 -25.57 21.12
C GLN A 461 -6.02 -26.97 21.62
N GLN A 462 -5.09 -27.66 20.95
CA GLN A 462 -4.62 -28.97 21.41
C GLN A 462 -3.92 -28.89 22.76
N LYS A 463 -3.10 -27.87 23.00
CA LYS A 463 -2.51 -27.63 24.33
C LYS A 463 -3.59 -27.51 25.40
N ASN A 464 -4.68 -26.81 25.12
CA ASN A 464 -5.76 -26.63 26.09
C ASN A 464 -6.50 -27.95 26.36
N LEU A 465 -6.76 -28.75 25.31
CA LEU A 465 -7.34 -30.09 25.45
C LEU A 465 -6.44 -31.01 26.29
N LEU A 466 -5.13 -31.05 26.02
CA LEU A 466 -4.17 -31.88 26.75
C LEU A 466 -3.93 -31.44 28.21
N ALA A 467 -4.33 -30.23 28.59
CA ALA A 467 -4.28 -29.72 29.98
C ALA A 467 -5.63 -29.82 30.71
N GLN A 468 -6.66 -30.41 30.09
CA GLN A 468 -7.91 -30.71 30.79
C GLN A 468 -7.63 -31.62 31.99
N GLY A 469 -8.27 -31.30 33.13
CA GLY A 469 -8.06 -32.02 34.39
C GLY A 469 -6.77 -31.70 35.15
N TRP A 470 -5.88 -30.84 34.63
CA TRP A 470 -4.68 -30.43 35.37
C TRP A 470 -5.00 -29.46 36.50
N SER A 471 -4.35 -29.65 37.65
CA SER A 471 -4.41 -28.68 38.76
C SER A 471 -3.80 -27.33 38.38
N SER A 472 -4.28 -26.25 39.00
CA SER A 472 -3.77 -24.89 38.77
C SER A 472 -2.28 -24.78 39.07
N PHE A 473 -1.78 -25.56 40.04
CA PHE A 473 -0.36 -25.62 40.37
C PHE A 473 0.48 -26.20 39.22
N ARG A 474 0.06 -27.34 38.67
CA ARG A 474 0.74 -27.97 37.52
C ARG A 474 0.73 -27.04 36.29
N ARG A 475 -0.40 -26.38 36.02
CA ARG A 475 -0.52 -25.41 34.92
C ARG A 475 0.46 -24.24 35.09
N ARG A 476 0.61 -23.70 36.30
CA ARG A 476 1.56 -22.61 36.58
C ARG A 476 3.01 -23.02 36.37
N ILE A 477 3.41 -24.19 36.88
CA ILE A 477 4.79 -24.70 36.69
C ILE A 477 5.10 -24.88 35.20
N VAL A 478 4.21 -25.55 34.48
CA VAL A 478 4.44 -25.82 33.05
C VAL A 478 4.44 -24.52 32.24
N SER A 479 3.55 -23.57 32.53
CA SER A 479 3.56 -22.26 31.89
C SER A 479 4.86 -21.48 32.15
N LEU A 480 5.42 -21.57 33.37
CA LEU A 480 6.71 -20.97 33.68
C LEU A 480 7.85 -21.61 32.88
N MET A 481 7.88 -22.94 32.77
CA MET A 481 8.87 -23.66 31.97
C MET A 481 8.76 -23.30 30.49
N GLU A 482 7.55 -23.28 29.93
CA GLU A 482 7.28 -22.87 28.55
C GLU A 482 7.74 -21.42 28.29
N ARG A 483 7.55 -20.51 29.26
CA ARG A 483 8.03 -19.14 29.16
C ARG A 483 9.55 -19.04 29.12
N VAL A 484 10.24 -19.80 29.98
CA VAL A 484 11.71 -19.84 29.98
C VAL A 484 12.22 -20.38 28.66
N LEU A 485 11.64 -21.47 28.17
CA LEU A 485 11.98 -22.05 26.88
C LEU A 485 11.76 -21.06 25.73
N PHE A 486 10.64 -20.35 25.74
CA PHE A 486 10.31 -19.34 24.73
C PHE A 486 11.30 -18.18 24.69
N GLU A 487 11.72 -17.67 25.86
CA GLU A 487 12.72 -16.60 25.94
C GLU A 487 14.11 -17.07 25.46
N ILE A 488 14.48 -18.33 25.75
CA ILE A 488 15.70 -18.94 25.22
C ILE A 488 15.61 -19.05 23.69
N ALA A 489 14.51 -19.56 23.17
CA ALA A 489 14.26 -19.65 21.73
C ALA A 489 14.33 -18.28 21.05
N CYS A 490 13.75 -17.23 21.64
CA CYS A 490 13.86 -15.86 21.14
C CYS A 490 15.31 -15.41 21.00
N ARG A 491 16.17 -15.69 21.98
CA ARG A 491 17.59 -15.32 21.94
C ARG A 491 18.35 -16.07 20.85
N ILE A 492 18.07 -17.37 20.70
CA ILE A 492 18.68 -18.20 19.65
C ILE A 492 18.28 -17.68 18.27
N VAL A 493 16.98 -17.51 18.02
CA VAL A 493 16.46 -17.01 16.73
C VAL A 493 17.00 -15.61 16.43
N TRP A 494 17.04 -14.72 17.41
CA TRP A 494 17.63 -13.39 17.22
C TRP A 494 19.10 -13.45 16.82
N HIS A 495 19.88 -14.32 17.46
CA HIS A 495 21.30 -14.45 17.17
C HIS A 495 21.54 -15.07 15.79
N ASP A 496 20.88 -16.19 15.48
CA ASP A 496 21.03 -16.93 14.23
C ASP A 496 20.58 -16.11 13.01
N HIS A 497 19.61 -15.19 13.19
CA HIS A 497 18.97 -14.44 12.09
C HIS A 497 19.20 -12.92 12.17
N ARG A 498 20.22 -12.50 12.91
CA ARG A 498 20.52 -11.09 13.16
C ARG A 498 20.60 -10.24 11.90
N SER A 499 21.20 -10.77 10.82
CA SER A 499 21.34 -10.06 9.55
C SER A 499 19.99 -9.65 8.95
N VAL A 500 18.98 -10.53 9.00
CA VAL A 500 17.63 -10.24 8.49
C VAL A 500 16.96 -9.18 9.34
N PHE A 501 17.07 -9.26 10.67
CA PHE A 501 16.48 -8.27 11.57
C PHE A 501 17.11 -6.88 11.39
N GLU A 502 18.43 -6.81 11.25
CA GLU A 502 19.14 -5.55 10.99
C GLU A 502 18.73 -4.95 9.64
N SER A 503 18.66 -5.75 8.56
CA SER A 503 18.16 -5.30 7.25
C SER A 503 16.70 -4.86 7.27
N ALA A 504 15.87 -5.49 8.11
CA ALA A 504 14.48 -5.11 8.35
C ALA A 504 14.32 -3.86 9.25
N LYS A 505 15.41 -3.29 9.77
CA LYS A 505 15.43 -2.23 10.78
C LYS A 505 14.66 -2.61 12.06
N MET A 506 14.60 -3.90 12.38
CA MET A 506 13.96 -4.43 13.58
C MET A 506 15.02 -4.62 14.66
N ASN A 507 14.90 -3.93 15.79
CA ASN A 507 15.81 -4.11 16.93
C ASN A 507 15.33 -5.22 17.89
N TRP A 508 16.19 -5.64 18.83
CA TRP A 508 15.90 -6.71 19.78
C TRP A 508 14.64 -6.46 20.60
N ASN A 509 14.41 -5.22 21.03
CA ASN A 509 13.25 -4.87 21.83
C ASN A 509 11.95 -5.00 21.00
N GLU A 510 11.96 -4.57 19.74
CA GLU A 510 10.83 -4.75 18.83
C GLU A 510 10.55 -6.24 18.60
N PHE A 511 11.57 -7.02 18.24
CA PHE A 511 11.46 -8.46 18.03
C PHE A 511 10.88 -9.16 19.27
N ARG A 512 11.53 -8.99 20.42
CA ARG A 512 11.11 -9.62 21.68
C ARG A 512 9.70 -9.21 22.09
N ASN A 513 9.36 -7.92 22.00
CA ASN A 513 8.01 -7.45 22.36
C ASN A 513 6.93 -7.96 21.40
N ARG A 514 7.23 -8.11 20.11
CA ARG A 514 6.31 -8.72 19.12
C ARG A 514 6.12 -10.21 19.41
N SER A 515 7.20 -10.93 19.68
CA SER A 515 7.20 -12.35 20.03
C SER A 515 6.44 -12.61 21.33
N LEU A 516 6.73 -11.86 22.40
CA LEU A 516 6.06 -12.00 23.70
C LEU A 516 4.57 -11.67 23.63
N ARG A 517 4.16 -10.65 22.87
CA ARG A 517 2.73 -10.33 22.69
C ARG A 517 1.96 -11.50 22.05
N ARG A 518 2.55 -12.14 21.04
CA ARG A 518 2.00 -13.34 20.41
C ARG A 518 1.99 -14.54 21.35
N TRP A 519 3.06 -14.76 22.08
CA TRP A 519 3.12 -15.83 23.09
C TRP A 519 2.08 -15.65 24.19
N HIS A 520 1.90 -14.42 24.69
CA HIS A 520 0.82 -14.14 25.64
C HIS A 520 -0.55 -14.38 25.00
N ALA A 521 -0.77 -14.02 23.73
CA ALA A 521 -2.01 -14.33 23.04
C ALA A 521 -2.26 -15.84 22.94
N ALA A 522 -1.25 -16.61 22.54
CA ALA A 522 -1.30 -18.06 22.38
C ALA A 522 -1.39 -18.84 23.71
N ASN A 523 -1.17 -18.19 24.86
CA ASN A 523 -1.29 -18.80 26.19
C ASN A 523 -2.35 -18.13 27.08
N ARG A 524 -3.20 -17.26 26.51
CA ARG A 524 -4.43 -16.79 27.16
C ARG A 524 -5.50 -17.88 26.98
N GLY A 525 -5.58 -18.80 27.95
CA GLY A 525 -6.52 -19.93 27.97
C GLY A 525 -6.85 -20.36 29.38
#